data_AF-A0A7S2NGT8-F1
#
_entry.id   AF-A0A7S2NGT8-F1
#
_cell.length_a   1.000
_cell.length_b   1.000
_cell.length_c   1.000
_cell.angle_alpha   90.00
_cell.angle_beta   90.00
_cell.angle_gamma   90.00
#
_symmetry.space_group_name_H-M   'P 1'
#
loop_
_entity.id
_entity.type
_entity.pdbx_description
1 polymer ?
#
loop_
_entity_poly.entity_id
_entity_poly.type
_entity_poly.pdbx_seq_one_letter_code
_entity_poly.pdbx_strand_id
1 'polypeptide(L)'
;AQAGWQSAVTPLPGAVKERLTQPWREACSGYQGVWLQSEAEEDVPADGCSLDWLRCSEVERVFPLTRSDGEADWLDLVFAFDMRGTKQLEASLSMLQTVFICFAVGIGAMSFSKDANELLLNPIERMIAKMETIKDNPLEAMRLGDLEYRREEIEHAKRKEQLASMSSFWRLIYRYRYMKKMKEPMETVMLEKTIIKL
;
A
#
# COMPACT_ATOMS: atom_id res chain seq x y z
N ALA A 1 27.28 -26.59 42.11
CA ALA A 1 27.41 -25.19 41.64
C ALA A 1 26.11 -24.82 40.95
N GLN A 2 25.26 -24.05 41.62
CA GLN A 2 23.97 -23.59 41.06
C GLN A 2 24.26 -22.41 40.12
N ALA A 3 23.77 -22.49 38.89
CA ALA A 3 23.98 -21.47 37.87
C ALA A 3 23.23 -20.19 38.27
N GLY A 4 23.94 -19.06 38.36
CA GLY A 4 23.45 -17.75 38.83
C GLY A 4 22.39 -17.06 37.96
N TRP A 5 21.73 -17.80 37.07
CA TRP A 5 20.65 -17.32 36.21
C TRP A 5 19.29 -17.93 36.57
N GLN A 6 19.26 -18.90 37.49
CA GLN A 6 18.00 -19.46 37.98
C GLN A 6 17.48 -18.57 39.11
N SER A 7 16.49 -17.73 38.81
CA SER A 7 15.72 -17.04 39.84
C SER A 7 15.13 -18.09 40.78
N ALA A 8 15.37 -17.97 42.08
CA ALA A 8 14.82 -18.87 43.07
C ALA A 8 13.28 -18.90 42.91
N VAL A 9 12.76 -20.03 42.45
CA VAL A 9 11.32 -20.24 42.31
C VAL A 9 10.77 -20.33 43.73
N THR A 10 10.21 -19.22 44.19
CA THR A 10 9.53 -19.18 45.48
C THR A 10 8.16 -19.80 45.32
N PRO A 11 7.72 -20.65 46.27
CA PRO A 11 6.37 -21.22 46.21
C PRO A 11 5.35 -20.08 46.23
N LEU A 12 4.33 -20.20 45.39
CA LEU A 12 3.26 -19.20 45.30
C LEU A 12 2.63 -18.99 46.69
N PRO A 13 2.44 -17.73 47.14
CA PRO A 13 1.76 -17.45 48.40
C PRO A 13 0.35 -18.07 48.44
N GLY A 14 -0.05 -18.63 49.58
CA GLY A 14 -1.34 -19.34 49.72
C GLY A 14 -2.55 -18.53 49.28
N ALA A 15 -2.58 -17.23 49.59
CA ALA A 15 -3.64 -16.32 49.17
C ALA A 15 -3.73 -16.13 47.64
N VAL A 16 -2.59 -16.22 46.94
CA VAL A 16 -2.55 -16.16 45.47
C VAL A 16 -3.03 -17.48 44.89
N LYS A 17 -2.64 -18.61 45.50
CA LYS A 17 -3.12 -19.93 45.11
C LYS A 17 -4.63 -20.03 45.22
N GLU A 18 -5.21 -19.59 46.34
CA GLU A 18 -6.68 -19.55 46.53
C GLU A 18 -7.37 -18.67 45.50
N ARG A 19 -6.80 -17.51 45.18
CA ARG A 19 -7.33 -16.61 44.13
C ARG A 19 -7.26 -17.22 42.74
N LEU A 20 -6.19 -17.93 42.40
CA LEU A 20 -6.03 -18.61 41.11
C LEU A 20 -6.92 -19.86 41.00
N THR A 21 -7.28 -20.48 42.12
CA THR A 21 -8.26 -21.58 42.16
C THR A 21 -9.72 -21.12 42.10
N GLN A 22 -9.99 -19.82 42.22
CA GLN A 22 -11.35 -19.28 42.10
C GLN A 22 -11.65 -18.87 40.64
N PRO A 23 -12.92 -18.95 40.20
CA PRO A 23 -13.30 -18.49 38.88
C PRO A 23 -13.02 -16.99 38.76
N TRP A 24 -12.15 -16.61 37.83
CA TRP A 24 -11.85 -15.22 37.56
C TRP A 24 -13.07 -14.55 36.91
N ARG A 25 -13.72 -13.66 37.67
CA ARG A 25 -14.85 -12.84 37.21
C ARG A 25 -14.45 -11.42 36.84
N GLU A 26 -13.18 -11.08 36.98
CA GLU A 26 -12.68 -9.74 36.71
C GLU A 26 -12.41 -9.58 35.20
N ALA A 27 -13.17 -8.71 34.56
CA ALA A 27 -12.94 -8.30 33.18
C ALA A 27 -11.78 -7.30 33.15
N CYS A 28 -10.55 -7.81 33.10
CA CYS A 28 -9.38 -6.98 32.84
C CYS A 28 -9.27 -6.75 31.33
N SER A 29 -9.65 -5.56 30.84
CA SER A 29 -9.34 -5.10 29.47
C SER A 29 -9.65 -6.09 28.32
N GLY A 30 -10.66 -6.95 28.45
CA GLY A 30 -11.05 -7.93 27.43
C GLY A 30 -10.41 -9.33 27.57
N TYR A 31 -9.66 -9.58 28.64
CA TYR A 31 -9.06 -10.89 28.92
C TYR A 31 -9.94 -11.70 29.87
N GLN A 32 -10.15 -12.98 29.56
CA GLN A 32 -10.83 -13.94 30.43
C GLN A 32 -9.88 -15.10 30.73
N GLY A 33 -9.45 -15.23 31.99
CA GLY A 33 -8.73 -16.41 32.45
C GLY A 33 -9.73 -17.49 32.85
N VAL A 34 -9.52 -18.73 32.39
CA VAL A 34 -10.30 -19.89 32.80
C VAL A 34 -9.57 -20.60 33.95
N TRP A 35 -10.34 -21.16 34.88
CA TRP A 35 -9.87 -21.83 36.09
C TRP A 35 -9.13 -23.16 35.80
N LEU A 36 -8.20 -23.51 36.70
CA LEU A 36 -7.42 -24.75 36.72
C LEU A 36 -8.27 -25.91 37.29
N GLN A 37 -8.86 -26.75 36.44
CA GLN A 37 -9.46 -28.03 36.89
C GLN A 37 -8.36 -28.93 37.46
N SER A 38 -8.48 -29.31 38.74
CA SER A 38 -7.66 -30.36 39.35
C SER A 38 -8.22 -31.76 39.12
N GLU A 39 -9.41 -31.88 38.56
CA GLU A 39 -10.05 -33.15 38.22
C GLU A 39 -10.22 -33.17 36.71
N ALA A 40 -9.37 -33.97 36.07
CA ALA A 40 -9.57 -34.43 34.70
C ALA A 40 -10.89 -35.20 34.67
N GLU A 41 -11.97 -34.51 34.32
CA GLU A 41 -13.18 -35.17 33.85
C GLU A 41 -12.79 -35.84 32.52
N GLU A 42 -12.84 -37.18 32.51
CA GLU A 42 -12.42 -38.04 31.41
C GLU A 42 -12.96 -37.55 30.06
N ASP A 43 -12.07 -37.53 29.06
CA ASP A 43 -12.37 -37.46 27.62
C ASP A 43 -12.98 -36.17 27.03
N VAL A 44 -12.64 -34.99 27.54
CA VAL A 44 -12.68 -33.78 26.69
C VAL A 44 -11.28 -33.55 26.11
N PRO A 45 -11.01 -33.93 24.83
CA PRO A 45 -9.72 -33.65 24.24
C PRO A 45 -9.46 -32.14 24.33
N ALA A 46 -8.25 -31.76 24.77
CA ALA A 46 -7.78 -30.38 24.82
C ALA A 46 -7.83 -29.66 23.45
N ASP A 47 -8.19 -30.38 22.38
CA ASP A 47 -8.55 -29.90 21.04
C ASP A 47 -9.93 -29.22 20.97
N GLY A 48 -10.72 -29.22 22.05
CA GLY A 48 -11.99 -28.51 22.13
C GLY A 48 -11.79 -26.99 22.08
N CYS A 49 -11.82 -26.41 20.89
CA CYS A 49 -11.93 -24.97 20.66
C CYS A 49 -13.20 -24.32 21.25
N SER A 50 -14.08 -25.05 21.92
CA SER A 50 -15.40 -24.57 22.30
C SER A 50 -15.36 -23.84 23.64
N LEU A 51 -14.94 -22.57 23.59
CA LEU A 51 -15.69 -21.57 24.33
C LEU A 51 -16.97 -21.39 23.51
N ASP A 52 -18.15 -21.72 24.06
CA ASP A 52 -19.44 -21.75 23.33
C ASP A 52 -19.76 -20.48 22.53
N TRP A 53 -19.08 -19.38 22.82
CA TRP A 53 -19.28 -18.06 22.26
C TRP A 53 -18.12 -17.58 21.36
N LEU A 54 -17.00 -18.31 21.21
CA LEU A 54 -15.84 -17.95 20.37
C LEU A 54 -15.50 -18.99 19.31
N ARG A 55 -15.05 -18.53 18.13
CA ARG A 55 -14.52 -19.39 17.05
C ARG A 55 -13.06 -19.75 17.33
N CYS A 56 -12.59 -20.92 16.87
CA CYS A 56 -11.17 -21.31 16.95
C CYS A 56 -10.21 -20.22 16.43
N SER A 57 -10.60 -19.53 15.34
CA SER A 57 -9.78 -18.49 14.71
C SER A 57 -9.70 -17.18 15.50
N GLU A 58 -10.54 -17.03 16.51
CA GLU A 58 -10.66 -15.84 17.37
C GLU A 58 -10.01 -16.05 18.74
N VAL A 59 -9.48 -17.25 19.01
CA VAL A 59 -8.82 -17.60 20.27
C VAL A 59 -7.35 -17.86 20.02
N GLU A 60 -6.49 -17.12 20.72
CA GLU A 60 -5.06 -17.45 20.80
C GLU A 60 -4.75 -18.13 22.13
N ARG A 61 -4.13 -19.31 22.08
CA ARG A 61 -3.74 -20.08 23.26
C ARG A 61 -2.25 -19.96 23.50
N VAL A 62 -1.86 -19.57 24.71
CA VAL A 62 -0.46 -19.46 25.10
C VAL A 62 -0.21 -20.37 26.30
N PHE A 63 0.86 -21.17 26.20
CA PHE A 63 1.34 -22.02 27.28
C PHE A 63 2.52 -21.32 27.98
N PRO A 64 2.59 -21.33 29.32
CA PRO A 64 3.71 -20.73 30.05
C PRO A 64 5.02 -21.47 29.76
N LEU A 65 6.08 -20.72 29.44
CA LEU A 65 7.41 -21.27 29.15
C LEU A 65 8.18 -21.73 30.41
N THR A 66 7.67 -21.45 31.60
CA THR A 66 8.34 -21.73 32.89
C THR A 66 8.07 -23.13 33.45
N ARG A 67 7.52 -24.04 32.64
CA ARG A 67 7.16 -25.40 33.05
C ARG A 67 8.41 -26.28 33.17
N SER A 68 8.56 -26.99 34.28
CA SER A 68 9.56 -28.05 34.43
C SER A 68 9.07 -29.35 33.75
N ASP A 69 9.97 -30.14 33.18
CA ASP A 69 9.63 -31.41 32.50
C ASP A 69 8.85 -32.40 33.40
N GLY A 70 9.01 -32.31 34.73
CA GLY A 70 8.24 -33.13 35.69
C GLY A 70 6.86 -32.56 36.05
N GLU A 71 6.58 -31.31 35.72
CA GLU A 71 5.27 -30.64 35.91
C GLU A 71 4.42 -30.72 34.63
N ALA A 72 5.09 -30.88 33.47
CA ALA A 72 4.90 -32.00 32.55
C ALA A 72 3.54 -32.72 32.55
N ASP A 73 3.36 -33.65 33.47
CA ASP A 73 2.33 -34.67 33.26
C ASP A 73 0.99 -34.33 33.95
N TRP A 74 0.93 -33.26 34.75
CA TRP A 74 -0.23 -33.01 35.62
C TRP A 74 -0.68 -31.54 35.74
N LEU A 75 0.12 -30.58 35.26
CA LEU A 75 -0.22 -29.14 35.31
C LEU A 75 -0.38 -28.55 33.91
N ASP A 76 -1.58 -28.61 33.34
CA ASP A 76 -1.90 -27.89 32.11
C ASP A 76 -2.52 -26.52 32.41
N LEU A 77 -1.66 -25.50 32.48
CA LEU A 77 -2.09 -24.10 32.51
C LEU A 77 -2.15 -23.57 31.07
N VAL A 78 -3.35 -23.19 30.62
CA VAL A 78 -3.58 -22.62 29.29
C VAL A 78 -4.18 -21.23 29.42
N PHE A 79 -3.53 -20.23 28.83
CA PHE A 79 -4.10 -18.89 28.70
C PHE A 79 -4.80 -18.77 27.35
N ALA A 80 -6.07 -18.38 27.35
CA ALA A 80 -6.84 -18.11 26.14
C ALA A 80 -7.10 -16.61 26.00
N PHE A 81 -6.78 -16.05 24.83
CA PHE A 81 -6.95 -14.63 24.51
C PHE A 81 -7.99 -14.44 23.41
N ASP A 82 -8.90 -13.48 23.58
CA ASP A 82 -9.85 -13.05 22.54
C ASP A 82 -9.15 -12.13 21.53
N MET A 83 -9.13 -12.55 20.27
CA MET A 83 -8.46 -11.88 19.14
C MET A 83 -9.43 -11.28 18.12
N ARG A 84 -10.71 -11.11 18.46
CA ARG A 84 -11.72 -10.56 17.51
C ARG A 84 -11.35 -9.21 16.93
N GLY A 85 -10.92 -8.29 17.78
CA GLY A 85 -10.57 -6.93 17.34
C GLY A 85 -9.36 -6.91 16.41
N THR A 86 -8.32 -7.68 16.73
CA THR A 86 -7.10 -7.75 15.92
C THR A 86 -7.37 -8.45 14.59
N LYS A 87 -8.14 -9.54 14.59
CA LYS A 87 -8.48 -10.28 13.37
C LYS A 87 -9.38 -9.51 12.42
N GLN A 88 -10.34 -8.75 12.93
CA GLN A 88 -11.19 -7.89 12.08
C GLN A 88 -10.37 -6.76 11.44
N LEU A 89 -9.47 -6.13 12.20
CA LEU A 89 -8.58 -5.11 11.66
C LEU A 89 -7.61 -5.68 10.63
N GLU A 90 -6.99 -6.83 10.92
CA GLU A 90 -6.10 -7.56 10.01
C GLU A 90 -6.81 -7.85 8.68
N ALA A 91 -8.01 -8.45 8.73
CA ALA A 91 -8.80 -8.74 7.54
C ALA A 91 -9.15 -7.47 6.73
N SER A 92 -9.52 -6.38 7.41
CA SER A 92 -9.84 -5.10 6.75
C SER A 92 -8.63 -4.50 6.04
N LEU A 93 -7.44 -4.57 6.66
CA LEU A 93 -6.19 -4.07 6.09
C LEU A 93 -5.75 -4.91 4.90
N SER A 94 -5.89 -6.24 4.95
CA SER A 94 -5.61 -7.12 3.81
C SER A 94 -6.51 -6.81 2.62
N MET A 95 -7.81 -6.60 2.85
CA MET A 95 -8.74 -6.18 1.78
C MET A 95 -8.34 -4.83 1.20
N LEU A 96 -8.02 -3.83 2.03
CA LEU A 96 -7.61 -2.51 1.57
C LEU A 96 -6.30 -2.55 0.77
N GLN A 97 -5.33 -3.36 1.19
CA GLN A 97 -4.06 -3.53 0.49
C GLN A 97 -4.27 -4.11 -0.92
N THR A 98 -5.08 -5.15 -1.06
CA THR A 98 -5.35 -5.74 -2.39
C THR A 98 -6.02 -4.74 -3.33
N VAL A 99 -7.02 -4.01 -2.84
CA VAL A 99 -7.70 -2.94 -3.59
C VAL A 99 -6.70 -1.87 -4.02
N PHE A 100 -5.85 -1.41 -3.09
CA PHE A 100 -4.82 -0.41 -3.40
C PHE A 100 -3.86 -0.88 -4.49
N ILE A 101 -3.37 -2.12 -4.43
CA ILE A 101 -2.48 -2.68 -5.45
C ILE A 101 -3.19 -2.74 -6.80
N CYS A 102 -4.44 -3.21 -6.86
CA CYS A 102 -5.22 -3.25 -8.10
C CYS A 102 -5.39 -1.85 -8.71
N PHE A 103 -5.69 -0.83 -7.89
CA PHE A 103 -5.79 0.56 -8.37
C PHE A 103 -4.44 1.11 -8.84
N ALA A 104 -3.37 0.90 -8.09
CA ALA A 104 -2.04 1.37 -8.45
C ALA A 104 -1.57 0.76 -9.78
N VAL A 105 -1.76 -0.55 -9.95
CA VAL A 105 -1.43 -1.26 -11.20
C VAL A 105 -2.33 -0.80 -12.34
N GLY A 106 -3.64 -0.66 -12.11
CA GLY A 106 -4.59 -0.19 -13.12
C GLY A 106 -4.26 1.22 -13.61
N ILE A 107 -4.01 2.17 -12.69
CA ILE A 107 -3.62 3.54 -13.04
C ILE A 107 -2.25 3.57 -13.71
N GLY A 108 -1.30 2.75 -13.24
CA GLY A 108 0.03 2.62 -13.84
C GLY A 108 -0.05 2.14 -15.29
N ALA A 109 -0.82 1.08 -15.55
CA ALA A 109 -1.02 0.54 -16.89
C ALA A 109 -1.69 1.57 -17.83
N MET A 110 -2.73 2.25 -17.37
CA MET A 110 -3.40 3.30 -18.16
C MET A 110 -2.46 4.49 -18.44
N SER A 111 -1.68 4.92 -17.46
CA SER A 111 -0.75 6.04 -17.61
C SER A 111 0.38 5.70 -18.58
N PHE A 112 0.96 4.50 -18.47
CA PHE A 112 1.99 4.05 -19.42
C PHE A 112 1.45 3.88 -20.83
N SER A 113 0.23 3.36 -21.00
CA SER A 113 -0.40 3.26 -22.32
C SER A 113 -0.60 4.64 -22.96
N LYS A 114 -1.03 5.63 -22.17
CA LYS A 114 -1.16 7.01 -22.64
C LYS A 114 0.20 7.60 -22.99
N ASP A 115 1.19 7.45 -22.11
CA ASP A 115 2.52 8.00 -22.31
C ASP A 115 3.20 7.42 -23.55
N ALA A 116 3.08 6.11 -23.81
CA ALA A 116 3.61 5.49 -25.03
C ALA A 116 2.97 6.06 -26.31
N ASN A 117 1.66 6.29 -26.29
CA ASN A 117 0.94 6.85 -27.43
C ASN A 117 1.31 8.31 -27.71
N GLU A 118 1.44 9.12 -26.65
CA GLU A 118 1.74 10.54 -26.78
C GLU A 118 3.23 10.82 -27.07
N LEU A 119 4.15 10.05 -26.48
CA LEU A 119 5.59 10.28 -26.61
C LEU A 119 6.23 9.63 -27.83
N LEU A 120 5.69 8.50 -28.32
CA LEU A 120 6.35 7.75 -29.40
C LEU A 120 5.48 7.65 -30.65
N LEU A 121 4.22 7.24 -30.53
CA LEU A 121 3.37 7.01 -31.70
C LEU A 121 3.03 8.31 -32.43
N ASN A 122 2.58 9.34 -31.70
CA ASN A 122 2.23 10.64 -32.30
C ASN A 122 3.42 11.31 -33.01
N PRO A 123 4.64 11.39 -32.44
CA PRO A 123 5.76 12.02 -33.14
C PRO A 123 6.23 11.23 -34.36
N ILE A 124 6.23 9.89 -34.30
CA ILE A 124 6.61 9.06 -35.45
C ILE A 124 5.64 9.27 -36.62
N GLU A 125 4.34 9.30 -36.34
CA GLU A 125 3.31 9.53 -37.37
C GLU A 125 3.46 10.91 -38.03
N ARG A 126 3.70 11.96 -37.23
CA ARG A 126 3.94 13.32 -37.75
C ARG A 126 5.21 13.41 -38.59
N MET A 127 6.28 12.76 -38.16
CA MET A 127 7.57 12.80 -38.87
C MET A 127 7.48 12.06 -40.21
N ILE A 128 6.80 10.91 -40.26
CA ILE A 128 6.58 10.16 -41.50
C ILE A 128 5.72 10.99 -42.47
N ALA A 129 4.63 11.59 -42.00
CA ALA A 129 3.78 12.43 -42.82
C ALA A 129 4.54 13.63 -43.41
N LYS A 130 5.35 14.33 -42.60
CA LYS A 130 6.22 15.42 -43.07
C LYS A 130 7.23 14.91 -44.11
N MET A 131 7.86 13.77 -43.87
CA MET A 131 8.85 13.20 -44.79
C MET A 131 8.22 12.81 -46.14
N GLU A 132 7.01 12.25 -46.16
CA GLU A 132 6.27 11.96 -47.40
C GLU A 132 5.95 13.24 -48.18
N THR A 133 5.49 14.31 -47.51
CA THR A 133 5.23 15.60 -48.19
C THR A 133 6.49 16.21 -48.80
N ILE A 134 7.64 16.14 -48.11
CA ILE A 134 8.92 16.66 -48.61
C ILE A 134 9.41 15.85 -49.81
N LYS A 135 9.23 14.53 -49.78
CA LYS A 135 9.58 13.62 -50.88
C LYS A 135 8.77 13.94 -52.14
N ASP A 136 7.48 14.23 -51.98
CA ASP A 136 6.59 14.52 -53.11
C ASP A 136 6.78 15.95 -53.65
N ASN A 137 7.16 16.92 -52.80
CA ASN A 137 7.47 18.28 -53.21
C ASN A 137 8.56 18.93 -52.33
N PRO A 138 9.81 19.07 -52.82
CA PRO A 138 10.89 19.63 -52.00
C PRO A 138 10.70 21.13 -51.66
N LEU A 139 9.87 21.87 -52.42
CA LEU A 139 9.54 23.27 -52.12
C LEU A 139 8.54 23.42 -50.97
N GLU A 140 7.86 22.33 -50.57
CA GLU A 140 6.88 22.34 -49.49
C GLU A 140 7.54 22.44 -48.12
N ALA A 141 8.79 21.96 -47.98
CA ALA A 141 9.59 22.06 -46.75
C ALA A 141 9.74 23.52 -46.27
N MET A 142 10.05 24.44 -47.20
CA MET A 142 10.21 25.86 -46.90
C MET A 142 8.88 26.50 -46.46
N ARG A 143 7.75 26.09 -47.07
CA ARG A 143 6.42 26.54 -46.66
C ARG A 143 6.00 26.01 -45.29
N LEU A 144 6.33 24.76 -44.98
CA LEU A 144 6.10 24.15 -43.68
C LEU A 144 6.83 24.91 -42.57
N GLY A 145 8.09 25.30 -42.79
CA GLY A 145 8.87 26.11 -41.85
C GLY A 145 8.26 27.49 -41.59
N ASP A 146 7.84 28.21 -42.64
CA ASP A 146 7.22 29.54 -42.51
C ASP A 146 5.86 29.49 -41.78
N LEU A 147 5.06 28.45 -42.05
CA LEU A 147 3.76 28.25 -41.39
C LEU A 147 3.92 27.90 -39.91
N GLU A 148 4.89 27.04 -39.56
CA GLU A 148 5.20 26.70 -38.17
C GLU A 148 5.68 27.94 -37.41
N TYR A 149 6.59 28.73 -37.98
CA TYR A 149 7.08 29.97 -37.37
C TYR A 149 5.95 30.95 -37.06
N ARG A 150 5.08 31.22 -38.05
CA ARG A 150 3.94 32.13 -37.86
C ARG A 150 2.96 31.61 -36.80
N ARG A 151 2.72 30.29 -36.75
CA ARG A 151 1.85 29.68 -35.73
C ARG A 151 2.44 29.86 -34.33
N GLU A 152 3.75 29.65 -34.17
CA GLU A 152 4.44 29.83 -32.89
C GLU A 152 4.33 31.27 -32.36
N GLU A 153 4.48 32.27 -33.22
CA GLU A 153 4.32 33.67 -32.85
C GLU A 153 2.91 33.99 -32.35
N ILE A 154 1.88 33.52 -33.07
CA ILE A 154 0.47 33.73 -32.70
C ILE A 154 0.16 33.05 -31.36
N GLU A 155 0.65 31.83 -31.15
CA GLU A 155 0.45 31.11 -29.88
C GLU A 155 1.18 31.76 -28.71
N HIS A 156 2.38 32.28 -28.94
CA HIS A 156 3.15 32.99 -27.91
C HIS A 156 2.49 34.32 -27.51
N ALA A 157 1.94 35.05 -28.48
CA ALA A 157 1.16 36.27 -28.23
C ALA A 157 -0.08 35.98 -27.38
N LYS A 158 -0.91 35.01 -27.80
CA LYS A 158 -2.10 34.58 -27.03
C LYS A 158 -1.74 34.12 -25.61
N ARG A 159 -0.59 33.44 -25.45
CA ARG A 159 -0.10 32.98 -24.14
C ARG A 159 0.19 34.15 -23.20
N LYS A 160 0.86 35.19 -23.70
CA LYS A 160 1.18 36.39 -22.91
C LYS A 160 -0.08 37.11 -22.47
N GLU A 161 -1.08 37.20 -23.34
CA GLU A 161 -2.38 37.78 -23.02
C GLU A 161 -3.16 36.98 -21.96
N GLN A 162 -3.20 35.64 -22.09
CA GLN A 162 -3.84 34.77 -21.11
C GLN A 162 -3.14 34.80 -19.75
N LEU A 163 -1.80 34.83 -19.73
CA LEU A 163 -1.05 35.00 -18.49
C LEU A 163 -1.33 36.39 -17.90
N ALA A 164 -1.36 37.44 -18.71
CA ALA A 164 -1.63 38.81 -18.26
C ALA A 164 -3.01 38.96 -17.61
N SER A 165 -4.05 38.30 -18.14
CA SER A 165 -5.43 38.40 -17.64
C SER A 165 -5.72 37.57 -16.37
N MET A 166 -4.88 36.59 -16.03
CA MET A 166 -5.12 35.69 -14.91
C MET A 166 -4.49 36.19 -13.59
N SER A 167 -5.24 36.00 -12.49
CA SER A 167 -4.80 36.24 -11.11
C SER A 167 -3.60 35.37 -10.71
N SER A 168 -2.77 35.86 -9.79
CA SER A 168 -1.49 35.25 -9.36
C SER A 168 -1.60 33.78 -8.95
N PHE A 169 -2.67 33.38 -8.26
CA PHE A 169 -2.88 31.99 -7.84
C PHE A 169 -3.21 31.06 -9.02
N TRP A 170 -4.08 31.53 -9.93
CA TRP A 170 -4.43 30.81 -11.15
C TRP A 170 -3.26 30.74 -12.13
N ARG A 171 -2.37 31.74 -12.16
CA ARG A 171 -1.09 31.66 -12.90
C ARG A 171 -0.23 30.50 -12.41
N LEU A 172 -0.16 30.25 -11.10
CA LEU A 172 0.66 29.18 -10.54
C LEU A 172 0.13 27.79 -10.94
N ILE A 173 -1.19 27.59 -10.82
CA ILE A 173 -1.87 26.36 -11.22
C ILE A 173 -1.77 26.14 -12.73
N TYR A 174 -1.96 27.20 -13.51
CA TYR A 174 -1.80 27.16 -14.96
C TYR A 174 -0.37 26.78 -15.34
N ARG A 175 0.64 27.35 -14.68
CA ARG A 175 2.06 27.02 -14.91
C ARG A 175 2.37 25.56 -14.59
N TYR A 176 1.82 25.02 -13.51
CA TYR A 176 1.98 23.60 -13.15
C TYR A 176 1.31 22.66 -14.18
N ARG A 177 0.07 22.94 -14.57
CA ARG A 177 -0.63 22.19 -15.62
C ARG A 177 0.06 22.30 -16.97
N TYR A 178 0.58 23.47 -17.30
CA TYR A 178 1.26 23.75 -18.55
C TYR A 178 2.63 23.06 -18.63
N MET A 179 3.41 23.05 -17.55
CA MET A 179 4.65 22.28 -17.46
C MET A 179 4.42 20.78 -17.70
N LYS A 180 3.26 20.26 -17.29
CA LYS A 180 2.86 18.87 -17.60
C LYS A 180 2.53 18.65 -19.08
N LYS A 181 2.07 19.68 -19.79
CA LYS A 181 1.69 19.64 -21.22
C LYS A 181 2.89 19.81 -22.17
N MET A 182 3.95 20.48 -21.73
CA MET A 182 5.18 20.72 -22.50
C MET A 182 6.18 19.53 -22.49
N LYS A 183 5.76 18.35 -21.99
CA LYS A 183 6.55 17.11 -22.05
C LYS A 183 6.50 16.44 -23.43
N GLU A 184 6.50 17.22 -24.51
CA GLU A 184 6.91 16.64 -25.80
C GLU A 184 8.43 16.36 -25.70
N PRO A 185 8.93 15.22 -26.20
CA PRO A 185 10.36 14.89 -26.09
C PRO A 185 11.15 15.92 -26.90
N MET A 186 11.81 16.85 -26.19
CA MET A 186 12.57 17.96 -26.79
C MET A 186 13.62 17.49 -27.80
N GLU A 187 14.10 16.25 -27.68
CA GLU A 187 15.04 15.65 -28.63
C GLU A 187 14.43 15.51 -30.03
N THR A 188 13.19 15.02 -30.14
CA THR A 188 12.51 14.82 -31.43
C THR A 188 12.07 16.15 -32.06
N VAL A 189 11.61 17.10 -31.24
CA VAL A 189 11.26 18.45 -31.70
C VAL A 189 12.49 19.20 -32.20
N MET A 190 13.65 19.01 -31.54
CA MET A 190 14.89 19.62 -32.00
C MET A 190 15.33 19.01 -33.35
N LEU A 191 15.21 17.69 -33.51
CA LEU A 191 15.51 17.00 -34.77
C LEU A 191 14.58 17.45 -35.92
N GLU A 192 13.26 17.53 -35.71
CA GLU A 192 12.32 18.06 -36.71
C GLU A 192 12.67 19.49 -37.13
N LYS A 193 12.93 20.38 -36.17
CA LYS A 193 13.30 21.78 -36.45
C LYS A 193 14.65 21.92 -37.16
N THR A 194 15.54 20.93 -37.01
CA THR A 194 16.84 20.93 -37.68
C THR A 194 16.72 20.45 -39.13
N ILE A 195 15.84 19.48 -39.42
CA ILE A 195 15.58 19.00 -40.79
C ILE A 195 14.94 20.10 -41.66
N ILE A 196 14.08 20.94 -41.09
CA ILE A 196 13.39 22.03 -41.82
C ILE A 196 14.33 23.21 -42.15
N LYS A 197 15.47 23.35 -41.44
CA LYS A 197 16.43 24.44 -41.62
C LYS A 197 17.54 24.15 -42.63
N LEU A 198 17.68 22.90 -43.09
CA LEU A 198 18.64 22.47 -44.12
C LEU A 198 18.01 22.62 -45.51
#